data_AF-A0A485KWR9-F1
#
_entry.id   AF-A0A485KWR9-F1
#
_cell.length_a   1.000
_cell.length_b   1.000
_cell.length_c   1.000
_cell.angle_alpha   90.00
_cell.angle_beta   90.00
_cell.angle_gamma   90.00
#
_symmetry.space_group_name_H-M   'P 1'
#
loop_
_entity.id
_entity.type
_entity.pdbx_description
1 polymer ?
#
loop_
_entity_poly.entity_id
_entity_poly.type
_entity_poly.pdbx_seq_one_letter_code
_entity_poly.pdbx_strand_id
1 'polypeptide(L)'
;MDIVGIRQAMTTAGRAQADGATERQNRTLEDAIRRQVSYLGQDWVEHLPTIEYAHQGLVQASTGLTPFEFDTGRKLRNPAVSSIMPKNDFAMNFTEHSKNVIKMAHDNLKKTQQRHKDYYDKRRYT
;
A
#
# COMPACT_ATOMS: atom_id res chain seq x y z
N MET A 1 27.10 2.09 -2.46
CA MET A 1 25.68 2.10 -2.87
C MET A 1 25.48 2.08 -4.39
N ASP A 2 26.54 2.34 -5.18
CA ASP A 2 26.51 2.19 -6.64
C ASP A 2 26.52 0.73 -7.15
N ILE A 3 26.71 -0.26 -6.26
CA ILE A 3 26.80 -1.68 -6.62
C ILE A 3 25.49 -2.22 -7.21
N VAL A 4 24.35 -1.60 -6.86
CA VAL A 4 23.01 -1.93 -7.35
C VAL A 4 22.34 -0.77 -8.11
N GLY A 5 23.07 0.34 -8.35
CA GLY A 5 22.53 1.52 -9.04
C GLY A 5 21.41 2.25 -8.29
N ILE A 6 21.33 2.12 -6.96
CA ILE A 6 20.28 2.74 -6.15
C ILE A 6 20.64 4.20 -5.88
N ARG A 7 19.81 5.13 -6.38
CA ARG A 7 19.92 6.57 -6.07
C ARG A 7 19.13 6.89 -4.81
N GLN A 8 19.80 7.42 -3.80
CA GLN A 8 19.14 7.89 -2.58
C GLN A 8 18.39 9.20 -2.84
N ALA A 9 17.11 9.23 -2.50
CA ALA A 9 16.29 10.44 -2.45
C ALA A 9 16.08 10.80 -0.97
N MET A 10 16.85 11.75 -0.45
CA MET A 10 16.72 12.19 0.94
C MET A 10 15.73 13.34 1.05
N THR A 11 14.81 13.26 2.01
CA THR A 11 13.93 14.36 2.39
C THR A 11 14.63 15.28 3.39
N THR A 12 14.28 16.56 3.38
CA THR A 12 14.84 17.54 4.32
C THR A 12 14.22 17.31 5.71
N ALA A 13 15.05 17.26 6.75
CA ALA A 13 14.61 17.17 8.13
C ALA A 13 13.54 18.24 8.45
N GLY A 14 12.46 17.84 9.14
CA GLY A 14 11.35 18.72 9.50
C GLY A 14 10.33 19.01 8.39
N ARG A 15 10.46 18.39 7.19
CA ARG A 15 9.47 18.50 6.10
C ARG A 15 8.76 17.16 5.82
N ALA A 16 7.91 16.75 6.76
CA ALA A 16 7.03 15.58 6.66
C ALA A 16 6.16 15.56 5.38
N GLN A 17 5.91 16.73 4.77
CA GLN A 17 5.09 16.85 3.57
C GLN A 17 5.71 16.14 2.35
N ALA A 18 7.04 15.97 2.32
CA ALA A 18 7.72 15.25 1.23
C ALA A 18 7.57 13.73 1.33
N ASP A 19 7.41 13.18 2.53
CA ASP A 19 7.28 11.73 2.78
C ASP A 19 5.93 11.33 3.40
N GLY A 20 4.95 12.24 3.38
CA GLY A 20 3.72 12.10 4.15
C GLY A 20 2.81 10.95 3.73
N ALA A 21 3.01 10.34 2.56
CA ALA A 21 2.32 9.11 2.17
C ALA A 21 2.92 7.90 2.92
N THR A 22 4.24 7.76 2.87
CA THR A 22 5.00 6.73 3.58
C THR A 22 4.81 6.86 5.09
N GLU A 23 4.92 8.08 5.64
CA GLU A 23 4.72 8.32 7.08
C GLU A 23 3.31 7.94 7.56
N ARG A 24 2.26 8.21 6.77
CA ARG A 24 0.89 7.81 7.09
C ARG A 24 0.72 6.30 7.08
N GLN A 25 1.35 5.63 6.13
CA GLN A 25 1.34 4.18 6.03
C GLN A 25 2.10 3.54 7.20
N ASN A 26 3.30 4.03 7.52
CA ASN A 26 4.08 3.59 8.67
C ASN A 26 3.30 3.74 9.98
N ARG A 27 2.64 4.89 10.19
CA ARG A 27 1.79 5.10 11.37
C ARG A 27 0.65 4.08 11.48
N THR A 28 0.03 3.73 10.37
CA THR A 28 -1.05 2.74 10.34
C THR A 28 -0.54 1.35 10.72
N LEU A 29 0.64 0.97 10.23
CA LEU A 29 1.31 -0.28 10.58
C LEU A 29 1.73 -0.30 12.05
N GLU A 30 2.33 0.77 12.55
CA GLU A 30 2.69 0.92 13.97
C GLU A 30 1.47 0.80 14.88
N ASP A 31 0.36 1.44 14.52
CA ASP A 31 -0.89 1.37 15.27
C ASP A 31 -1.52 -0.03 15.21
N ALA A 32 -1.34 -0.78 14.13
CA ALA A 32 -1.78 -2.18 14.05
C ALA A 32 -0.93 -3.07 14.98
N ILE A 33 0.41 -2.90 14.95
CA ILE A 33 1.34 -3.60 15.82
C ILE A 33 1.02 -3.31 17.29
N ARG A 34 0.87 -2.03 17.66
CA ARG A 34 0.60 -1.62 19.04
C ARG A 34 -0.70 -2.21 19.60
N ARG A 35 -1.69 -2.50 18.76
CA ARG A 35 -2.96 -3.12 19.18
C ARG A 35 -2.87 -4.62 19.39
N GLN A 36 -1.93 -5.29 18.72
CA GLN A 36 -1.88 -6.74 18.65
C GLN A 36 -0.83 -7.34 19.59
N VAL A 37 0.20 -6.55 19.90
CA VAL A 37 1.29 -6.90 20.81
C VAL A 37 0.83 -6.94 22.26
N SER A 38 1.35 -7.90 23.03
CA SER A 38 1.13 -8.01 24.48
C SER A 38 1.68 -6.80 25.25
N TYR A 39 1.25 -6.65 26.51
CA TYR A 39 1.71 -5.56 27.38
C TYR A 39 3.24 -5.46 27.50
N LEU A 40 3.95 -6.59 27.43
CA LEU A 40 5.41 -6.65 27.56
C LEU A 40 6.16 -6.43 26.24
N GLY A 41 5.48 -6.40 25.09
CA GLY A 41 6.12 -6.06 23.82
C GLY A 41 6.91 -7.18 23.14
N GLN A 42 6.99 -8.38 23.71
CA GLN A 42 7.95 -9.42 23.29
C GLN A 42 7.47 -10.29 22.12
N ASP A 43 6.16 -10.31 21.87
CA ASP A 43 5.46 -11.15 20.90
C ASP A 43 5.20 -10.47 19.55
N TRP A 44 5.73 -9.25 19.33
CA TRP A 44 5.44 -8.48 18.12
C TRP A 44 5.82 -9.16 16.81
N VAL A 45 6.89 -9.95 16.82
CA VAL A 45 7.34 -10.73 15.65
C VAL A 45 6.30 -11.76 15.24
N GLU A 46 5.58 -12.35 16.21
CA GLU A 46 4.57 -13.38 15.96
C GLU A 46 3.33 -12.80 15.27
N HIS A 47 3.05 -11.51 15.49
CA HIS A 47 1.91 -10.81 14.90
C HIS A 47 2.19 -10.24 13.51
N LEU A 48 3.47 -10.10 13.12
CA LEU A 48 3.86 -9.50 11.83
C LEU A 48 3.18 -10.16 10.62
N PRO A 49 3.14 -11.51 10.48
CA PRO A 49 2.52 -12.12 9.30
C PRO A 49 1.03 -11.80 9.18
N THR A 50 0.33 -11.73 10.31
CA THR A 50 -1.11 -11.39 10.35
C THR A 50 -1.35 -9.94 9.97
N ILE A 51 -0.52 -9.03 10.49
CA ILE A 51 -0.60 -7.59 10.19
C ILE A 51 -0.25 -7.33 8.73
N GLU A 52 0.80 -7.99 8.22
CA GLU A 52 1.20 -7.90 6.82
C GLU A 52 0.08 -8.40 5.91
N TYR A 53 -0.51 -9.56 6.18
CA TYR A 53 -1.63 -10.10 5.42
C TYR A 53 -2.83 -9.14 5.42
N ALA A 54 -3.20 -8.58 6.58
CA ALA A 54 -4.28 -7.61 6.69
C ALA A 54 -3.97 -6.35 5.88
N HIS A 55 -2.75 -5.82 5.98
CA HIS A 55 -2.33 -4.64 5.23
C HIS A 55 -2.34 -4.91 3.71
N GLN A 56 -1.84 -6.05 3.27
CA GLN A 56 -1.81 -6.46 1.87
C GLN A 56 -3.21 -6.66 1.27
N GLY A 57 -4.21 -6.99 2.09
CA GLY A 57 -5.58 -7.29 1.67
C GLY A 57 -6.60 -6.15 1.79
N LEU A 58 -6.22 -5.02 2.39
CA LEU A 58 -7.11 -3.87 2.55
C LEU A 58 -7.02 -2.92 1.36
N VAL A 59 -8.17 -2.52 0.83
CA VAL A 59 -8.24 -1.57 -0.29
C VAL A 59 -7.77 -0.20 0.19
N GLN A 60 -6.73 0.34 -0.46
CA GLN A 60 -6.25 1.68 -0.17
C GLN A 60 -7.12 2.73 -0.87
N ALA A 61 -7.59 3.73 -0.13
CA ALA A 61 -8.48 4.76 -0.66
C ALA A 61 -7.87 5.60 -1.80
N SER A 62 -6.53 5.73 -1.85
CA SER A 62 -5.81 6.49 -2.87
C SER A 62 -5.71 5.78 -4.22
N THR A 63 -5.56 4.45 -4.20
CA THR A 63 -5.35 3.61 -5.38
C THR A 63 -6.63 2.88 -5.80
N GLY A 64 -7.57 2.68 -4.88
CA GLY A 64 -8.79 1.89 -5.10
C GLY A 64 -8.54 0.39 -5.22
N LEU A 65 -7.33 -0.06 -4.91
CA LEU A 65 -6.87 -1.45 -5.01
C LEU A 65 -6.21 -1.88 -3.71
N THR A 66 -6.12 -3.18 -3.47
CA THR A 66 -5.27 -3.70 -2.40
C THR A 66 -3.80 -3.63 -2.80
N PRO A 67 -2.84 -3.46 -1.87
CA PRO A 67 -1.41 -3.47 -2.18
C PRO A 67 -0.97 -4.73 -2.92
N PHE A 68 -1.52 -5.90 -2.54
CA PHE A 68 -1.22 -7.17 -3.18
C PHE A 68 -1.71 -7.24 -4.64
N GLU A 69 -2.93 -6.74 -4.91
CA GLU A 69 -3.45 -6.67 -6.27
C GLU A 69 -2.67 -5.68 -7.13
N PHE A 70 -2.22 -4.57 -6.56
CA PHE A 70 -1.42 -3.60 -7.28
C PHE A 70 -0.05 -4.18 -7.69
N ASP A 71 0.62 -4.87 -6.77
CA ASP A 71 1.97 -5.41 -7.00
C ASP A 71 1.95 -6.66 -7.91
N THR A 72 1.02 -7.58 -7.66
CA THR A 72 1.02 -8.89 -8.32
C THR A 72 -0.01 -9.00 -9.45
N GLY A 73 -0.94 -8.05 -9.56
CA GLY A 73 -2.13 -8.15 -10.41
C GLY A 73 -3.16 -9.18 -9.92
N ARG A 74 -2.89 -9.92 -8.84
CA ARG A 74 -3.73 -11.04 -8.38
C ARG A 74 -4.54 -10.64 -7.16
N LYS A 75 -5.70 -11.25 -6.98
CA LYS A 75 -6.47 -11.11 -5.74
C LYS A 75 -5.79 -11.87 -4.60
N LEU A 76 -5.70 -11.24 -3.43
CA LEU A 76 -5.17 -11.88 -2.23
C LEU A 76 -6.06 -13.07 -1.85
N ARG A 77 -5.45 -14.24 -1.65
CA ARG A 77 -6.17 -15.46 -1.30
C ARG A 77 -6.53 -15.45 0.19
N ASN A 78 -7.79 -15.70 0.51
CA ASN A 78 -8.22 -15.94 1.88
C ASN A 78 -7.73 -17.33 2.36
N PRO A 79 -6.88 -17.42 3.38
CA PRO A 79 -6.39 -18.69 3.91
C PRO A 79 -7.51 -19.59 4.43
N ALA A 80 -8.61 -19.02 4.92
CA ALA A 80 -9.74 -19.76 5.47
C ALA A 80 -10.69 -20.32 4.39
N VAL A 81 -10.60 -19.82 3.16
CA VAL A 81 -11.47 -20.22 2.04
C VAL A 81 -10.59 -20.73 0.91
N SER A 82 -10.00 -21.91 1.10
CA SER A 82 -9.21 -22.56 0.06
C SER A 82 -10.12 -23.19 -1.00
N SER A 83 -10.87 -22.40 -1.76
CA SER A 83 -11.50 -22.93 -2.97
C SER A 83 -10.43 -23.22 -4.03
N ILE A 84 -10.54 -24.38 -4.66
CA ILE A 84 -9.74 -24.77 -5.81
C ILE A 84 -10.23 -23.89 -6.97
N MET A 85 -9.47 -22.85 -7.33
CA MET A 85 -9.72 -22.13 -8.57
C MET A 85 -9.08 -22.91 -9.74
N PRO A 86 -9.71 -22.90 -10.93
CA PRO A 86 -9.17 -23.59 -12.10
C PRO A 86 -7.80 -23.04 -12.49
N LYS A 87 -6.99 -23.88 -13.16
CA LYS A 87 -5.65 -23.53 -13.63
C LYS A 87 -5.65 -22.20 -14.39
N ASN A 88 -4.58 -21.47 -14.13
CA ASN A 88 -4.44 -20.03 -14.34
C ASN A 88 -4.31 -19.66 -15.84
N ASP A 89 -5.40 -19.26 -16.51
CA ASP A 89 -5.34 -18.58 -17.83
C ASP A 89 -4.65 -17.19 -17.75
N PHE A 90 -4.34 -16.73 -16.54
CA PHE A 90 -3.72 -15.44 -16.26
C PHE A 90 -2.32 -15.29 -16.86
N ALA A 91 -1.59 -16.38 -17.12
CA ALA A 91 -0.29 -16.29 -17.79
C ALA A 91 -0.40 -15.73 -19.21
N MET A 92 -1.51 -15.99 -19.92
CA MET A 92 -1.71 -15.49 -21.29
C MET A 92 -2.09 -14.00 -21.32
N ASN A 93 -2.78 -13.48 -20.30
CA ASN A 93 -3.31 -12.10 -20.27
C ASN A 93 -2.66 -11.21 -19.20
N PHE A 94 -1.61 -11.68 -18.52
CA PHE A 94 -0.94 -10.99 -17.40
C PHE A 94 -0.51 -9.57 -17.79
N THR A 95 0.09 -9.41 -18.97
CA THR A 95 0.63 -8.14 -19.44
C THR A 95 -0.46 -7.10 -19.65
N GLU A 96 -1.59 -7.48 -20.24
CA GLU A 96 -2.71 -6.58 -20.50
C GLU A 96 -3.45 -6.24 -19.20
N HIS A 97 -3.67 -7.25 -18.35
CA HIS A 97 -4.29 -7.05 -17.04
C HIS A 97 -3.45 -6.11 -16.15
N SER A 98 -2.14 -6.35 -16.06
CA SER A 98 -1.23 -5.50 -15.26
C SER A 98 -1.20 -4.06 -15.78
N LYS A 99 -1.19 -3.86 -17.11
CA LYS A 99 -1.31 -2.52 -17.71
C LYS A 99 -2.62 -1.82 -17.30
N ASN A 100 -3.73 -2.55 -17.27
CA ASN A 100 -5.02 -2.01 -16.86
C ASN A 100 -5.04 -1.64 -15.36
N VAL A 101 -4.51 -2.51 -14.50
CA VAL A 101 -4.37 -2.26 -13.05
C VAL A 101 -3.52 -1.02 -12.79
N ILE A 102 -2.35 -0.93 -13.45
CA ILE A 102 -1.46 0.24 -13.35
C ILE A 102 -2.17 1.51 -13.85
N LYS A 103 -2.87 1.44 -14.98
CA LYS A 103 -3.63 2.58 -15.51
C LYS A 103 -4.71 3.05 -14.52
N MET A 104 -5.48 2.13 -13.96
CA MET A 104 -6.50 2.45 -12.95
C MET A 104 -5.88 3.09 -11.71
N ALA A 105 -4.77 2.54 -11.21
CA ALA A 105 -4.06 3.10 -10.07
C ALA A 105 -3.56 4.53 -10.36
N HIS A 106 -2.99 4.77 -11.54
CA HIS A 106 -2.56 6.10 -11.97
C HIS A 106 -3.72 7.10 -12.05
N ASP A 107 -4.86 6.70 -12.61
CA ASP A 107 -6.03 7.58 -12.72
C ASP A 107 -6.61 7.91 -11.33
N ASN A 108 -6.65 6.93 -10.43
CA ASN A 108 -7.10 7.12 -9.05
C ASN A 108 -6.14 8.00 -8.24
N LEU A 109 -4.83 7.82 -8.41
CA LEU A 109 -3.81 8.66 -7.79
C LEU A 109 -3.92 10.11 -8.27
N LYS A 110 -4.09 10.35 -9.58
CA LYS A 110 -4.29 11.71 -10.11
C LYS A 110 -5.53 12.38 -9.52
N LYS A 111 -6.66 11.67 -9.46
CA LYS A 111 -7.89 12.18 -8.84
C LYS A 111 -7.67 12.51 -7.36
N THR A 112 -6.96 11.65 -6.64
CA THR A 112 -6.64 11.85 -5.22
C THR A 112 -5.72 13.05 -5.01
N GLN A 113 -4.69 13.19 -5.85
CA GLN A 113 -3.78 14.35 -5.82
C GLN A 113 -4.55 15.66 -6.05
N GLN A 114 -5.45 15.69 -7.04
CA GLN A 114 -6.28 16.88 -7.30
C GLN A 114 -7.15 17.21 -6.08
N ARG A 115 -7.83 16.22 -5.49
CA ARG A 115 -8.64 16.42 -4.27
C ARG A 115 -7.82 16.96 -3.10
N HIS A 116 -6.61 16.44 -2.89
CA HIS A 116 -5.71 16.91 -1.84
C HIS A 116 -5.28 18.36 -2.08
N LYS A 117 -4.99 18.73 -3.34
CA LYS A 117 -4.68 20.11 -3.72
C LYS A 117 -5.85 21.04 -3.43
N ASP A 118 -7.06 20.69 -3.90
CA ASP A 118 -8.26 21.50 -3.69
C ASP A 118 -8.56 21.72 -2.19
N TYR A 119 -8.34 20.70 -1.36
CA TYR A 119 -8.52 20.80 0.09
C TYR A 119 -7.45 21.69 0.76
N TYR A 120 -6.20 21.59 0.33
CA TYR A 120 -5.12 22.44 0.82
C TYR A 120 -5.36 23.90 0.45
N ASP A 121 -5.72 24.17 -0.81
CA ASP A 121 -5.95 25.52 -1.31
C ASP A 121 -7.13 26.19 -0.58
N LYS A 122 -8.21 25.45 -0.28
CA LYS A 122 -9.34 25.96 0.53
C LYS A 122 -8.95 26.35 1.95
N ARG A 123 -7.97 25.67 2.57
CA ARG A 123 -7.49 25.94 3.93
C ARG A 123 -6.41 27.03 4.00
N ARG A 124 -5.95 27.55 2.87
CA ARG A 124 -4.89 28.57 2.81
C ARG A 124 -5.43 30.02 2.77
N TYR A 125 -6.73 30.20 2.53
CA TYR A 125 -7.43 31.49 2.49
C TYR A 125 -8.30 31.78 3.73
N THR A 126 -8.16 30.98 4.79
CA THR A 126 -8.71 31.22 6.13
C THR A 126 -7.57 31.38 7.11
#